data_AF-A0A4Y9XWU5-F1
#
_entry.id   AF-A0A4Y9XWU5-F1
#
_cell.length_a   1.000
_cell.length_b   1.000
_cell.length_c   1.000
_cell.angle_alpha   90.00
_cell.angle_beta   90.00
_cell.angle_gamma   90.00
#
_symmetry.space_group_name_H-M   'P 1'
#
loop_
_entity.id
_entity.type
_entity.pdbx_description
1 polymer ?
#
loop_
_entity_poly.entity_id
_entity_poly.type
_entity_poly.pdbx_seq_one_letter_code
_entity_poly.pdbx_strand_id
1 'polypeptide(L)'
;MQELSDTLARAARKTIQPLAKSTGSPTTVDEEYNVWMAHGVEPEHSDVLGYWRNKTVQTTFPVLFRIAMDYLPVQATSVPSERAFSSSAETDTPRRNRLGPTLMEATQVSKYLVKRDRLSFTSHMEHMPSDE
;
A
#
# COMPACT_ATOMS: atom_id res chain seq x y z
N MET A 1 34.12 21.37 1.31
CA MET A 1 33.47 20.34 0.48
C MET A 1 33.28 19.02 1.23
N GLN A 2 34.22 18.58 2.08
CA GLN A 2 34.07 17.36 2.90
C GLN A 2 33.05 17.49 4.05
N GLU A 3 32.96 18.65 4.69
CA GLU A 3 32.04 18.85 5.83
C GLU A 3 30.55 18.85 5.42
N LEU A 4 30.24 19.23 4.18
CA LEU A 4 28.88 19.19 3.66
C LEU A 4 28.45 17.75 3.31
N SER A 5 29.37 16.88 2.88
CA SER A 5 29.06 15.45 2.71
C SER A 5 28.92 14.75 4.04
N ASP A 6 29.71 15.13 5.05
CA ASP A 6 29.64 14.54 6.38
C ASP A 6 28.39 14.98 7.14
N THR A 7 27.90 16.20 6.92
CA THR A 7 26.62 16.67 7.48
C THR A 7 25.42 16.04 6.77
N LEU A 8 25.45 15.87 5.45
CA LEU A 8 24.43 15.10 4.71
C LEU A 8 24.44 13.61 5.09
N ALA A 9 25.62 13.01 5.27
CA ALA A 9 25.75 11.64 5.76
C ALA A 9 25.27 11.50 7.22
N ARG A 10 25.42 12.54 8.05
CA ARG A 10 24.89 12.58 9.42
C ARG A 10 23.37 12.81 9.47
N ALA A 11 22.82 13.58 8.52
CA ALA A 11 21.38 13.73 8.33
C ALA A 11 20.75 12.43 7.82
N ALA A 12 21.40 11.74 6.88
CA ALA A 12 20.97 10.44 6.37
C ALA A 12 21.10 9.30 7.41
N ARG A 13 22.06 9.38 8.34
CA ARG A 13 22.16 8.47 9.50
C ARG A 13 21.06 8.68 10.54
N LYS A 14 20.38 9.83 10.50
CA LYS A 14 19.21 10.13 11.34
C LYS A 14 17.91 9.54 10.76
N THR A 15 17.96 9.05 9.52
CA THR A 15 16.85 8.43 8.80
C THR A 15 16.61 7.00 9.31
N ILE A 16 16.03 6.86 10.49
CA ILE A 16 15.75 5.56 11.14
C ILE A 16 17.01 4.97 11.79
N GLN A 17 17.52 5.65 12.82
CA GLN A 17 18.28 4.94 13.84
C GLN A 17 17.30 4.04 14.60
N PRO A 18 17.58 2.73 14.76
CA PRO A 18 16.78 1.89 15.63
C PRO A 18 16.94 2.46 17.04
N LEU A 19 15.83 2.96 17.61
CA LEU A 19 15.79 3.40 18.99
C LEU A 19 16.34 2.25 19.84
N ALA A 20 17.39 2.53 20.62
CA ALA A 20 18.01 1.58 21.51
C ALA A 20 16.91 0.84 22.28
N LYS A 21 16.97 -0.49 22.28
CA LYS A 21 16.00 -1.39 22.91
C LYS A 21 15.89 -1.03 24.40
N SER A 22 14.94 -0.15 24.73
CA SER A 22 14.37 -0.07 26.06
C SER A 22 13.67 -1.40 26.30
N THR A 23 14.01 -2.03 27.41
CA THR A 23 13.50 -3.31 27.87
C THR A 23 12.00 -3.21 28.10
N GLY A 24 11.22 -3.64 27.11
CA GLY A 24 9.76 -3.70 27.13
C GLY A 24 9.19 -3.10 25.85
N SER A 25 8.60 -3.93 24.98
CA SER A 25 7.73 -3.41 23.93
C SER A 25 6.68 -2.50 24.58
N PRO A 26 6.44 -1.27 24.09
CA PRO A 26 5.35 -0.44 24.61
C PRO A 26 4.08 -1.28 24.50
N THR A 27 3.48 -1.59 25.64
CA THR A 27 2.46 -2.67 25.69
C THR A 27 1.06 -2.09 25.49
N THR A 28 0.94 -0.76 25.52
CA THR A 28 -0.33 -0.02 25.45
C THR A 28 -0.34 0.95 24.27
N VAL A 29 -1.55 1.21 23.74
CA VAL A 29 -1.78 2.14 22.61
C VAL A 29 -1.25 3.54 22.95
N ASP A 30 -1.50 4.00 24.18
CA ASP A 30 -1.14 5.35 24.61
C ASP A 30 0.38 5.56 24.66
N GLU A 31 1.14 4.55 25.09
CA GLU A 31 2.61 4.61 25.09
C GLU A 31 3.17 4.68 23.67
N GLU A 32 2.71 3.79 22.77
CA GLU A 32 3.13 3.82 21.36
C GLU A 32 2.79 5.16 20.71
N TYR A 33 1.58 5.67 20.96
CA TYR A 33 1.10 6.94 20.42
C TYR A 33 1.94 8.12 20.88
N ASN A 34 2.24 8.20 22.18
CA ASN A 34 3.06 9.29 22.72
C ASN A 34 4.49 9.29 22.14
N VAL A 35 5.08 8.10 21.95
CA VAL A 35 6.41 7.96 21.32
C VAL A 35 6.35 8.36 19.84
N TRP A 36 5.31 7.93 19.12
CA TRP A 36 5.11 8.28 17.72
C TRP A 36 4.92 9.79 17.52
N MET A 37 4.06 10.41 18.34
CA MET A 37 3.82 11.86 18.36
C MET A 37 5.11 12.65 18.64
N ALA A 38 5.93 12.20 19.60
CA ALA A 38 7.20 12.85 19.93
C ALA A 38 8.26 12.70 18.82
N HIS A 39 8.18 11.65 18.00
CA HIS A 39 9.12 11.40 16.91
C HIS A 39 8.92 12.36 15.72
N GLY A 40 7.72 12.92 15.54
CA GLY A 40 7.48 14.05 14.64
C GLY A 40 7.81 13.80 13.16
N VAL A 41 7.63 12.57 12.65
CA VAL A 41 7.86 12.26 11.23
C VAL A 41 6.57 11.81 10.58
N GLU A 42 5.77 12.78 10.17
CA GLU A 42 4.82 12.57 9.08
C GLU A 42 5.57 12.90 7.77
N PRO A 43 5.70 11.96 6.84
CA PRO A 43 6.28 12.27 5.54
C PRO A 43 5.33 13.21 4.79
N GLU A 44 5.77 14.44 4.55
CA GLU A 44 4.96 15.54 3.98
C GLU A 44 4.24 15.16 2.67
N HIS A 45 4.77 14.18 1.91
CA HIS A 45 4.16 13.67 0.66
C HIS A 45 4.41 12.17 0.35
N SER A 46 4.73 11.32 1.34
CA SER A 46 5.05 9.91 1.06
C SER A 46 3.84 9.00 1.20
N ASP A 47 3.82 7.91 0.44
CA ASP A 47 2.87 6.80 0.55
C ASP A 47 2.67 6.41 2.04
N VAL A 48 1.51 6.81 2.58
CA VAL A 48 1.15 6.60 4.00
C VAL A 48 1.09 5.11 4.31
N LEU A 49 0.58 4.30 3.38
CA LEU A 49 0.60 2.84 3.52
C LEU A 49 2.04 2.32 3.46
N GLY A 50 2.88 2.87 2.59
CA GLY A 50 4.31 2.58 2.50
C GLY A 50 5.07 2.85 3.79
N TYR A 51 4.75 3.95 4.49
CA TYR A 51 5.30 4.28 5.81
C TYR A 51 4.98 3.18 6.83
N TRP A 52 3.69 2.83 6.98
CA TRP A 52 3.27 1.79 7.93
C TRP A 52 3.74 0.39 7.50
N ARG A 53 3.91 0.14 6.19
CA ARG A 53 4.48 -1.12 5.67
C ARG A 53 6.00 -1.23 5.87
N ASN A 54 6.67 -0.17 6.33
CA ASN A 54 8.09 -0.24 6.66
C ASN A 54 8.32 -1.18 7.85
N LYS A 55 9.23 -2.16 7.67
CA LYS A 55 9.51 -3.18 8.69
C LYS A 55 9.98 -2.58 10.02
N THR A 56 10.73 -1.48 9.99
CA THR A 56 11.17 -0.83 11.23
C THR A 56 9.98 -0.23 11.98
N VAL A 57 9.09 0.49 11.26
CA VAL A 57 7.88 1.08 11.85
C VAL A 57 6.97 0.00 12.45
N GLN A 58 6.78 -1.12 11.74
CA GLN A 58 6.01 -2.27 12.26
C GLN A 58 6.56 -2.83 13.56
N THR A 59 7.88 -2.97 13.65
CA THR A 59 8.52 -3.51 14.86
C THR A 59 8.57 -2.51 16.00
N THR A 60 8.57 -1.21 15.71
CA THR A 60 8.61 -0.14 16.71
C THR A 60 7.22 0.19 17.25
N PHE A 61 6.17 0.10 16.42
CA PHE A 61 4.79 0.45 16.77
C PHE A 61 3.80 -0.65 16.33
N PRO A 62 3.87 -1.87 16.91
CA PRO A 62 3.05 -3.00 16.48
C PRO A 62 1.55 -2.79 16.68
N VAL A 63 1.12 -2.06 17.72
CA VAL A 63 -0.30 -1.80 17.98
C VAL A 63 -0.85 -0.74 17.03
N LEU A 64 -0.15 0.39 16.89
CA LEU A 64 -0.53 1.44 15.94
C LEU A 64 -0.49 0.95 14.49
N PHE A 65 0.48 0.11 14.13
CA PHE A 65 0.54 -0.49 12.80
C PHE A 65 -0.72 -1.29 12.48
N ARG A 66 -1.21 -2.12 13.41
CA ARG A 66 -2.43 -2.90 13.21
C ARG A 66 -3.63 -1.98 12.98
N ILE A 67 -3.79 -0.96 13.82
CA ILE A 67 -4.84 0.06 13.66
C ILE A 67 -4.73 0.75 12.30
N ALA A 68 -3.54 1.21 11.93
CA ALA A 68 -3.31 1.90 10.66
C ALA A 68 -3.64 1.01 9.46
N MET A 69 -3.32 -0.29 9.50
CA MET A 69 -3.66 -1.24 8.44
C MET A 69 -5.14 -1.62 8.38
N ASP A 70 -5.87 -1.48 9.48
CA ASP A 70 -7.32 -1.69 9.49
C ASP A 70 -8.07 -0.49 8.89
N TYR A 71 -7.62 0.75 9.14
CA TYR A 71 -8.34 1.97 8.75
C TYR A 71 -7.86 2.63 7.46
N LEU A 72 -6.55 2.71 7.22
CA LEU A 72 -6.03 3.44 6.05
C LEU A 72 -6.43 2.82 4.70
N PRO A 73 -6.49 1.48 4.55
CA PRO A 73 -6.95 0.88 3.30
C PRO A 73 -8.46 0.96 3.07
N VAL A 74 -9.24 1.44 4.06
CA VAL A 74 -10.70 1.55 3.92
C VAL A 74 -11.01 2.60 2.87
N GLN A 75 -11.74 2.18 1.83
CA GLN A 75 -12.17 3.07 0.78
C GLN A 75 -13.16 4.10 1.35
N ALA A 76 -12.86 5.40 1.18
CA ALA A 76 -13.71 6.48 1.67
C ALA A 76 -15.05 6.63 0.92
N THR A 77 -15.18 6.04 -0.28
CA THR A 77 -16.33 6.22 -1.17
C THR A 77 -16.80 4.90 -1.80
N SER A 78 -18.09 4.82 -2.15
CA SER A 78 -18.65 3.72 -2.94
C SER A 78 -18.26 3.76 -4.43
N VAL A 79 -17.50 4.76 -4.88
CA VAL A 79 -17.17 4.95 -6.30
C VAL A 79 -16.51 3.72 -6.94
N PRO A 80 -15.57 3.00 -6.29
CA PRO A 80 -14.99 1.79 -6.89
C PRO A 80 -16.00 0.66 -7.04
N SER A 81 -16.91 0.48 -6.09
CA SER A 81 -17.96 -0.54 -6.18
C SER A 81 -18.99 -0.18 -7.24
N GLU A 82 -19.44 1.08 -7.30
CA GLU A 82 -20.32 1.59 -8.36
C GLU A 82 -19.70 1.43 -9.76
N ARG A 83 -18.40 1.73 -9.90
CA ARG A 83 -17.67 1.51 -11.15
C ARG A 83 -17.62 0.02 -11.52
N ALA A 84 -17.37 -0.86 -10.55
CA ALA A 84 -17.38 -2.30 -10.78
C ALA A 84 -18.76 -2.76 -11.27
N PHE A 85 -19.85 -2.36 -10.58
CA PHE A 85 -21.23 -2.70 -10.92
C PHE A 85 -21.71 -2.11 -12.25
N SER A 86 -21.39 -0.85 -12.54
CA SER A 86 -21.69 -0.23 -13.83
C SER A 86 -20.99 -0.98 -14.97
N SER A 87 -19.73 -1.38 -14.78
CA SER A 87 -19.01 -2.18 -15.78
C SER A 87 -19.52 -3.61 -15.92
N SER A 88 -20.27 -4.11 -14.94
CA SER A 88 -20.85 -5.45 -14.93
C SER A 88 -22.26 -5.49 -15.52
N ALA A 89 -22.94 -4.34 -15.59
CA ALA A 89 -24.26 -4.23 -16.18
C ALA A 89 -24.31 -4.81 -17.60
N GLU A 90 -23.29 -4.56 -18.44
CA GLU A 90 -23.17 -5.11 -19.80
C GLU A 90 -23.16 -6.66 -19.85
N THR A 91 -22.60 -7.30 -18.83
CA THR A 91 -22.54 -8.77 -18.73
C THR A 91 -23.76 -9.39 -18.05
N ASP A 92 -24.58 -8.59 -17.37
CA ASP A 92 -25.75 -9.01 -16.60
C ASP A 92 -27.01 -9.09 -17.47
N THR A 93 -27.39 -7.98 -18.12
CA THR A 93 -28.69 -7.85 -18.79
C THR A 93 -28.64 -7.70 -20.32
N PRO A 94 -27.74 -6.90 -20.94
CA PRO A 94 -27.80 -6.60 -22.38
C PRO A 94 -27.45 -7.77 -23.29
N ARG A 95 -26.55 -8.67 -22.85
CA ARG A 95 -26.08 -9.80 -23.67
C ARG A 95 -26.85 -11.11 -23.48
N ARG A 96 -27.99 -11.10 -22.75
CA ARG A 96 -28.84 -12.30 -22.49
C ARG A 96 -28.05 -13.50 -21.98
N ASN A 97 -27.01 -13.23 -21.21
CA ASN A 97 -26.19 -14.23 -20.58
C ASN A 97 -26.99 -14.73 -19.37
N ARG A 98 -27.56 -15.94 -19.44
CA ARG A 98 -28.28 -16.59 -18.32
C ARG A 98 -27.32 -17.00 -17.20
N LEU A 99 -26.44 -16.08 -16.78
CA LEU A 99 -25.45 -16.32 -15.74
C LEU A 99 -26.18 -16.26 -14.41
N GLY A 100 -26.10 -17.36 -13.65
CA GLY A 100 -26.57 -17.35 -12.28
C GLY A 100 -25.70 -16.42 -11.41
N PRO A 101 -26.20 -15.98 -10.24
CA PRO A 101 -25.48 -15.05 -9.36
C PRO A 101 -24.05 -15.48 -9.03
N THR A 102 -23.84 -16.76 -8.73
CA THR A 102 -22.50 -17.32 -8.42
C THR A 102 -21.52 -17.20 -9.58
N LEU A 103 -21.99 -17.45 -10.81
CA LEU A 103 -21.14 -17.38 -11.99
C LEU A 103 -20.84 -15.92 -12.37
N MET A 104 -21.81 -15.03 -12.14
CA MET A 104 -21.61 -13.59 -12.30
C MET A 104 -20.56 -13.06 -11.31
N GLU A 105 -20.63 -13.44 -10.04
CA GLU A 105 -19.64 -13.10 -9.01
C GLU A 105 -18.23 -13.58 -9.41
N ALA A 106 -18.10 -14.88 -9.73
CA ALA A 106 -16.83 -15.45 -10.17
C ALA A 106 -16.26 -14.70 -11.39
N THR A 107 -17.12 -14.35 -12.35
CA THR A 107 -16.73 -13.60 -13.56
C THR A 107 -16.21 -12.20 -13.21
N GLN A 108 -16.88 -11.46 -12.32
CA GLN A 108 -16.41 -10.13 -11.91
C GLN A 108 -15.09 -10.20 -11.13
N VAL A 109 -14.93 -11.19 -10.25
CA VAL A 109 -13.67 -11.42 -9.53
C VAL A 109 -12.54 -11.74 -10.51
N SER A 110 -12.74 -12.68 -11.44
CA SER A 110 -11.74 -13.01 -12.46
C SER A 110 -11.39 -11.80 -13.33
N LYS A 111 -12.38 -11.01 -13.75
CA LYS A 111 -12.18 -9.76 -14.51
C LYS A 111 -11.34 -8.75 -13.73
N TYR A 112 -11.56 -8.61 -12.43
CA TYR A 112 -10.77 -7.73 -11.58
C TYR A 112 -9.32 -8.21 -11.43
N LEU A 113 -9.12 -9.49 -11.12
CA LEU A 113 -7.79 -10.08 -10.96
C LEU A 113 -6.95 -9.96 -12.23
N VAL A 114 -7.51 -10.30 -13.39
CA VAL A 114 -6.83 -10.16 -14.69
C VAL A 114 -6.43 -8.71 -14.99
N LYS A 115 -7.29 -7.74 -14.66
CA LYS A 115 -6.98 -6.31 -14.81
C LYS A 115 -5.87 -5.84 -13.86
N ARG A 116 -5.89 -6.32 -12.61
CA ARG A 116 -4.89 -5.96 -11.60
C ARG A 116 -3.51 -6.50 -11.98
N ASP A 117 -3.46 -7.74 -12.43
CA ASP A 117 -2.21 -8.44 -12.72
C ASP A 117 -1.58 -8.00 -14.06
N ARG A 118 -2.23 -7.06 -14.79
CA ARG A 118 -1.77 -6.44 -16.05
C ARG A 118 -1.02 -7.43 -16.95
N LEU A 119 -1.69 -8.51 -17.35
CA LEU A 119 -1.13 -9.48 -18.30
C LEU A 119 -0.67 -8.75 -19.56
N SER A 120 0.63 -8.46 -19.63
CA SER A 120 1.26 -7.82 -20.78
C SER A 120 1.66 -8.92 -21.74
N PHE A 121 0.77 -9.21 -22.70
CA PHE A 121 1.05 -10.18 -23.76
C PHE A 121 2.16 -9.70 -24.70
N THR A 122 2.51 -8.42 -24.70
CA THR A 122 3.54 -7.80 -25.54
C THR A 122 4.85 -7.50 -24.80
N SER A 123 4.97 -7.90 -23.53
CA SER A 123 6.18 -7.70 -22.73
C SER A 123 7.46 -8.27 -23.37
N HIS A 124 7.31 -9.32 -24.18
CA HIS A 124 8.40 -9.92 -24.96
C HIS A 124 8.77 -9.16 -26.24
N MET A 125 7.95 -8.20 -26.69
CA MET A 125 8.19 -7.40 -27.90
C MET A 125 8.92 -6.08 -27.60
N GLU A 126 8.97 -5.65 -26.33
CA GLU A 126 9.67 -4.42 -25.92
C GLU A 126 11.20 -4.55 -25.92
N HIS A 127 11.74 -5.76 -26.10
CA HIS A 127 13.19 -6.03 -26.06
C HIS A 127 13.81 -6.35 -27.42
N MET A 128 13.31 -5.77 -28.53
CA MET A 128 14.07 -5.82 -29.79
C MET A 128 15.36 -5.01 -29.60
N PRO A 129 16.55 -5.65 -29.60
CA PRO A 129 17.79 -4.88 -29.70
C PRO A 129 17.71 -4.13 -31.03
N SER A 130 17.91 -2.83 -30.96
CA SER A 130 18.15 -2.04 -32.17
C SER A 130 19.52 -2.47 -32.67
N ASP A 131 19.53 -3.42 -33.60
CA ASP A 131 20.75 -3.77 -34.34
C ASP A 131 21.13 -2.53 -35.18
N GLU A 132 22.10 -1.77 -34.66
CA GLU A 132 22.95 -0.85 -35.44
C GLU A 132 24.14 -1.61 -36.04
#